data_AF-A0A852HKM3-F1
#
_entry.id   AF-A0A852HKM3-F1
#
_cell.length_a   1.000
_cell.length_b   1.000
_cell.length_c   1.000
_cell.angle_alpha   90.00
_cell.angle_beta   90.00
_cell.angle_gamma   90.00
#
_symmetry.space_group_name_H-M   'P 1'
#
loop_
_entity.id
_entity.type
_entity.pdbx_description
1 polymer ?
#
loop_
_entity_poly.entity_id
_entity_poly.type
_entity_poly.pdbx_seq_one_letter_code
_entity_poly.pdbx_strand_id
1 'polypeptide(L)'
;LRELEASQRTLLAEHEERIHLLEMERRRLHNDIQELKGNIRVFCRVRPLLPEERERQRGLPHLHFPPQDPRSLVLTRPDDSQVGRERRAELRYDFSFDRVFLPGASQQEIFQEIQLLVQSALDGYPVCIFAYGQTGSGKTFTMEGPDPPGAPESRGMIPRAVRHLFLGARDLAGKGWQYRFSASFLEIYNDALRDLLLAKGERGSELEIRRLAPDSDELHVPNLTWVPVETEEQVLELLVRAGSQRSVARTGLNERSSRSHSVFQLRIQGEHAARDLRCASSLTLVDLAGSERLEKSGSVGNRLRETQSINSSLSALGLVISALCNKEPHIPYRNSKLTFLLQNCLGGHAK
;
A
#
# COMPACT_ATOMS: atom_id res chain seq x y z
N LEU A 1 49.40 28.83 -2.77
CA LEU A 1 48.21 28.63 -1.89
C LEU A 1 46.91 28.99 -2.62
N ARG A 2 46.71 30.25 -3.05
CA ARG A 2 45.50 30.68 -3.76
C ARG A 2 45.18 29.90 -5.04
N GLU A 3 46.19 29.57 -5.85
CA GLU A 3 46.02 28.74 -7.05
C GLU A 3 45.61 27.29 -6.73
N LEU A 4 46.15 26.74 -5.63
CA LEU A 4 45.80 25.41 -5.15
C LEU A 4 44.35 25.38 -4.64
N GLU A 5 43.94 26.41 -3.87
CA GLU A 5 42.55 26.57 -3.41
C GLU A 5 41.58 26.75 -4.58
N ALA A 6 41.96 27.52 -5.60
CA ALA A 6 41.14 27.70 -6.80
C ALA A 6 40.98 26.37 -7.57
N SER A 7 42.07 25.62 -7.76
CA SER A 7 42.04 24.31 -8.42
C SER A 7 41.18 23.29 -7.65
N GLN A 8 41.30 23.26 -6.31
CA GLN A 8 40.46 22.39 -5.48
C GLN A 8 38.98 22.75 -5.56
N ARG A 9 38.63 24.04 -5.60
CA ARG A 9 37.23 24.49 -5.76
C ARG A 9 36.65 24.08 -7.11
N THR A 10 37.42 24.19 -8.19
CA THR A 10 36.99 23.73 -9.52
C THR A 10 36.74 22.22 -9.52
N LEU A 11 37.66 21.44 -8.94
CA LEU A 11 37.52 19.98 -8.86
C LEU A 11 36.30 19.56 -8.03
N LEU A 12 36.03 20.25 -6.91
CA LEU A 12 34.84 20.02 -6.10
C LEU A 12 33.56 20.29 -6.89
N ALA A 13 33.48 21.41 -7.62
CA ALA A 13 32.34 21.74 -8.45
C ALA A 13 32.11 20.70 -9.57
N GLU A 14 33.17 20.23 -10.22
CA GLU A 14 33.09 19.16 -11.22
C GLU A 14 32.57 17.83 -10.62
N HIS A 15 33.04 17.47 -9.42
CA HIS A 15 32.55 16.29 -8.71
C HIS A 15 31.09 16.42 -8.28
N GLU A 16 30.68 17.58 -7.75
CA GLU A 16 29.29 17.86 -7.39
C GLU A 16 28.35 17.79 -8.59
N GLU A 17 28.80 18.24 -9.76
CA GLU A 17 28.03 18.16 -10.99
C GLU A 17 27.93 16.73 -11.51
N ARG A 18 29.03 15.98 -11.48
CA ARG A 18 29.02 14.56 -11.83
C ARG A 18 28.10 13.75 -10.93
N ILE A 19 28.11 13.99 -9.62
CA ILE A 19 27.22 13.33 -8.66
C ILE A 19 25.75 13.61 -9.00
N HIS A 20 25.43 14.84 -9.38
CA HIS A 20 24.07 15.21 -9.77
C HIS A 20 23.61 14.52 -11.04
N LEU A 21 24.43 14.53 -12.10
CA LEU A 21 24.12 13.85 -13.35
C LEU A 21 23.89 12.36 -13.14
N LEU A 22 24.73 11.70 -12.32
CA LEU A 22 24.56 10.30 -11.96
C LEU A 22 23.28 10.04 -11.15
N GLU A 23 22.89 10.96 -10.26
CA GLU A 23 21.62 10.84 -9.52
C GLU A 23 20.41 10.96 -10.45
N MET A 24 20.44 11.90 -11.40
CA MET A 24 19.37 12.05 -12.39
C MET A 24 19.28 10.84 -13.33
N GLU A 25 20.42 10.30 -13.76
CA GLU A 25 20.48 9.08 -14.54
C GLU A 25 19.94 7.88 -13.75
N ARG A 26 20.30 7.74 -12.46
CA ARG A 26 19.76 6.69 -11.59
C ARG A 26 18.23 6.79 -11.48
N ARG A 27 17.67 7.99 -11.28
CA ARG A 27 16.20 8.20 -11.24
C ARG A 27 15.53 7.77 -12.55
N ARG A 28 16.12 8.14 -13.69
CA ARG A 28 15.62 7.75 -15.01
C ARG A 28 15.64 6.23 -15.21
N LEU A 29 16.79 5.60 -15.01
CA LEU A 29 16.96 4.15 -15.16
C LEU A 29 16.07 3.38 -14.18
N HIS A 30 15.90 3.89 -12.97
CA HIS A 30 14.98 3.31 -11.99
C HIS A 30 13.53 3.34 -12.48
N ASN A 31 13.06 4.46 -13.03
CA ASN A 31 11.73 4.56 -13.62
C ASN A 31 11.56 3.61 -14.82
N ASP A 32 12.55 3.56 -15.73
CA ASP A 32 12.52 2.67 -16.89
C ASP A 32 12.39 1.19 -16.45
N ILE A 33 13.15 0.79 -15.42
CA ILE A 33 13.03 -0.55 -14.82
C ILE A 33 11.62 -0.78 -14.24
N GLN A 34 11.03 0.20 -13.57
CA GLN A 34 9.67 0.06 -13.03
C GLN A 34 8.61 -0.06 -14.14
N GLU A 35 8.76 0.69 -15.23
CA GLU A 35 7.83 0.61 -16.38
C GLU A 35 7.94 -0.72 -17.12
N LEU A 36 9.16 -1.23 -17.32
CA LEU A 36 9.40 -2.55 -17.92
C LEU A 36 8.85 -3.69 -17.07
N LYS A 37 8.84 -3.55 -15.74
CA LYS A 37 8.17 -4.48 -14.82
C LYS A 37 6.65 -4.34 -14.81
N GLY A 38 6.09 -3.30 -15.44
CA GLY A 38 4.68 -2.95 -15.39
C GLY A 38 4.35 -1.97 -14.27
N ASN A 39 3.48 -1.01 -14.58
CA ASN A 39 2.96 -0.02 -13.62
C ASN A 39 1.90 -0.58 -12.67
N ILE A 40 1.34 -1.76 -12.96
CA ILE A 40 0.42 -2.46 -12.08
C ILE A 40 0.97 -3.86 -11.90
N ARG A 41 1.21 -4.26 -10.64
CA ARG A 41 1.75 -5.57 -10.27
C ARG A 41 0.87 -6.22 -9.21
N VAL A 42 0.69 -7.52 -9.33
CA VAL A 42 -0.12 -8.34 -8.44
C VAL A 42 0.75 -9.41 -7.80
N PHE A 43 0.94 -9.28 -6.49
CA PHE A 43 1.65 -10.27 -5.68
C PHE A 43 0.66 -11.11 -4.87
N CYS A 44 0.86 -12.42 -4.84
CA CYS A 44 0.11 -13.31 -3.98
C CYS A 44 0.92 -13.61 -2.71
N ARG A 45 0.34 -13.40 -1.52
CA ARG A 45 0.94 -13.81 -0.25
C ARG A 45 0.05 -14.86 0.41
N VAL A 46 0.60 -16.05 0.60
CA VAL A 46 -0.06 -17.09 1.42
C VAL A 46 0.46 -16.96 2.84
N ARG A 47 -0.43 -16.79 3.82
CA ARG A 47 -0.05 -16.72 5.24
C ARG A 47 0.18 -18.13 5.83
N PRO A 48 0.97 -18.26 6.90
CA PRO A 48 1.05 -19.51 7.64
C PRO A 48 -0.31 -19.86 8.27
N LEU A 49 -0.53 -21.16 8.51
CA LEU A 49 -1.64 -21.64 9.33
C LEU A 49 -1.51 -21.12 10.76
N LEU A 50 -2.62 -20.59 11.28
CA LEU A 50 -2.77 -20.21 12.68
C LEU A 50 -2.74 -21.46 13.57
N PRO A 51 -2.38 -21.35 14.86
CA PRO A 51 -2.33 -22.50 15.77
C PRO A 51 -3.60 -23.35 15.75
N GLU A 52 -4.77 -22.72 15.87
CA GLU A 52 -6.08 -23.40 15.85
C GLU A 52 -6.39 -24.10 14.52
N GLU A 53 -5.83 -23.61 13.40
CA GLU A 53 -6.02 -24.22 12.09
C GLU A 53 -5.09 -25.43 11.90
N ARG A 54 -3.89 -25.39 12.48
CA ARG A 54 -2.94 -26.51 12.45
C ARG A 54 -3.46 -27.74 13.20
N GLU A 55 -4.30 -27.52 14.21
CA GLU A 55 -5.00 -28.59 14.92
C GLU A 55 -6.05 -29.29 14.02
N ARG A 56 -6.66 -28.53 13.11
CA ARG A 56 -7.76 -29.01 12.25
C ARG A 56 -7.27 -29.55 10.90
N GLN A 57 -6.16 -29.05 10.37
CA GLN A 57 -5.59 -29.53 9.10
C GLN A 57 -4.06 -29.59 9.13
N ARG A 58 -3.51 -30.63 8.51
CA ARG A 58 -2.06 -30.75 8.28
C ARG A 58 -1.67 -30.03 6.99
N GLY A 59 -1.12 -28.83 7.13
CA GLY A 59 -0.62 -28.05 6.01
C GLY A 59 -1.74 -27.55 5.08
N LEU A 60 -1.37 -27.23 3.83
CA LEU A 60 -2.25 -26.64 2.82
C LEU A 60 -2.34 -27.56 1.59
N PRO A 61 -2.94 -28.76 1.69
CA PRO A 61 -2.88 -29.78 0.62
C PRO A 61 -3.61 -29.36 -0.67
N HIS A 62 -4.49 -28.37 -0.58
CA HIS A 62 -5.22 -27.79 -1.70
C HIS A 62 -4.41 -26.72 -2.46
N LEU A 63 -3.26 -26.28 -1.94
CA LEU A 63 -2.40 -25.28 -2.59
C LEU A 63 -1.08 -25.94 -3.00
N HIS A 64 -0.76 -25.84 -4.29
CA HIS A 64 0.50 -26.32 -4.84
C HIS A 64 1.31 -25.13 -5.36
N PHE A 65 2.60 -25.13 -5.03
CA PHE A 65 3.55 -24.10 -5.40
C PHE A 65 4.62 -24.74 -6.30
N PRO A 66 4.56 -24.54 -7.63
CA PRO A 66 5.55 -25.11 -8.53
C PRO A 66 6.96 -24.60 -8.19
N PRO A 67 7.92 -25.47 -7.79
CA PRO A 67 9.23 -25.02 -7.30
C PRO A 67 10.07 -24.25 -8.33
N GLN A 68 9.81 -24.48 -9.61
CA GLN A 68 10.51 -23.83 -10.72
C GLN A 68 9.81 -22.56 -11.22
N ASP A 69 8.61 -22.24 -10.72
CA ASP A 69 7.85 -21.08 -11.14
C ASP A 69 7.33 -20.28 -9.92
N PRO A 70 8.07 -19.24 -9.48
CA PRO A 70 7.70 -18.42 -8.33
C PRO A 70 6.51 -17.49 -8.63
N ARG A 71 5.91 -17.56 -9.83
CA ARG A 71 4.76 -16.77 -10.26
C ARG A 71 3.46 -17.58 -10.25
N SER A 72 3.55 -18.89 -10.12
CA SER A 72 2.39 -19.78 -10.23
C SER A 72 1.86 -20.23 -8.87
N LEU A 73 0.54 -20.30 -8.76
CA LEU A 73 -0.18 -20.93 -7.65
C LEU A 73 -1.26 -21.83 -8.23
N VAL A 74 -1.29 -23.10 -7.82
CA VAL A 74 -2.31 -24.05 -8.28
C VAL A 74 -3.20 -24.44 -7.09
N LEU A 75 -4.50 -24.23 -7.25
CA LEU A 75 -5.52 -24.62 -6.27
C LEU A 75 -6.22 -25.91 -6.74
N THR A 76 -6.28 -26.93 -5.89
CA THR A 76 -7.07 -28.14 -6.12
C THR A 76 -8.28 -28.20 -5.19
N ARG A 77 -9.43 -28.58 -5.73
CA ARG A 77 -10.67 -28.79 -4.97
C ARG A 77 -11.28 -30.13 -5.35
N PRO A 78 -11.74 -30.95 -4.39
CA PRO A 78 -12.51 -32.15 -4.72
C PRO A 78 -13.82 -31.78 -5.43
N ASP A 79 -14.13 -32.48 -6.53
CA ASP A 79 -15.40 -32.33 -7.22
C ASP A 79 -16.52 -33.07 -6.47
N ASP A 80 -17.36 -32.32 -5.76
CA ASP A 80 -18.50 -32.85 -5.00
C ASP A 80 -19.71 -33.19 -5.90
N SER A 81 -19.63 -32.93 -7.22
CA SER A 81 -20.78 -33.07 -8.14
C SER A 81 -20.98 -34.48 -8.71
N GLN A 82 -20.04 -35.41 -8.49
CA GLN A 82 -20.15 -36.78 -9.00
C GLN A 82 -20.67 -37.77 -7.94
N VAL A 83 -22.00 -37.93 -7.90
CA VAL A 83 -22.64 -39.08 -7.26
C VAL A 83 -22.44 -40.31 -8.17
N GLY A 84 -21.50 -41.19 -7.82
CA GLY A 84 -21.51 -42.58 -8.32
C GLY A 84 -20.50 -43.02 -9.39
N ARG A 85 -19.35 -42.36 -9.58
CA ARG A 85 -18.23 -42.95 -10.37
C ARG A 85 -16.91 -42.93 -9.61
N GLU A 86 -16.15 -44.02 -9.71
CA GLU A 86 -14.96 -44.40 -8.90
C GLU A 86 -13.71 -43.51 -9.08
N ARG A 87 -13.82 -42.31 -9.67
CA ARG A 87 -12.74 -41.32 -9.68
C ARG A 87 -13.31 -39.95 -9.35
N ARG A 88 -13.10 -39.50 -8.10
CA ARG A 88 -13.22 -38.08 -7.74
C ARG A 88 -12.23 -37.31 -8.62
N ALA A 89 -12.71 -36.63 -9.64
CA ALA A 89 -11.89 -35.67 -10.36
C ALA A 89 -11.58 -34.51 -9.40
N GLU A 90 -10.31 -34.11 -9.29
CA GLU A 90 -9.97 -32.87 -8.61
C GLU A 90 -10.11 -31.72 -9.61
N LEU A 91 -10.92 -30.72 -9.27
CA LEU A 91 -10.95 -29.46 -9.98
C LEU A 91 -9.63 -28.73 -9.73
N ARG A 92 -8.93 -28.41 -10.80
CA ARG A 92 -7.65 -27.71 -10.78
C ARG A 92 -7.82 -26.29 -11.32
N TYR A 93 -7.29 -25.31 -10.58
CA TYR A 93 -7.28 -23.90 -10.96
C TYR A 93 -5.84 -23.39 -10.94
N ASP A 94 -5.33 -22.99 -12.10
CA ASP A 94 -3.99 -22.44 -12.25
C ASP A 94 -4.06 -20.90 -12.26
N PHE A 95 -3.31 -20.26 -11.35
CA PHE A 95 -3.21 -18.80 -11.22
C PHE A 95 -1.78 -18.33 -11.50
N SER A 96 -1.64 -17.17 -12.14
CA SER A 96 -0.36 -16.52 -12.42
C SER A 96 -0.33 -15.12 -11.79
N PHE A 97 0.78 -14.78 -11.16
CA PHE A 97 1.05 -13.51 -10.47
C PHE A 97 2.43 -12.97 -10.87
N ASP A 98 2.76 -11.75 -10.47
CA ASP A 98 4.13 -11.23 -10.63
C ASP A 98 5.11 -11.93 -9.68
N ARG A 99 4.60 -12.36 -8.51
CA ARG A 99 5.31 -13.17 -7.51
C ARG A 99 4.32 -13.83 -6.53
N VAL A 100 4.62 -15.05 -6.11
CA VAL A 100 3.90 -15.80 -5.07
C VAL A 100 4.83 -15.99 -3.86
N PHE A 101 4.40 -15.46 -2.71
CA PHE A 101 5.07 -15.63 -1.43
C PHE A 101 4.48 -16.81 -0.67
N LEU A 102 5.34 -17.76 -0.32
CA LEU A 102 5.00 -18.96 0.44
C LEU A 102 4.62 -18.63 1.90
N PRO A 103 3.95 -19.56 2.62
CA PRO A 103 3.62 -19.41 4.04
C PRO A 103 4.78 -19.05 4.97
N GLY A 104 6.01 -19.42 4.61
CA GLY A 104 7.22 -19.10 5.37
C GLY A 104 7.80 -17.72 5.08
N ALA A 105 7.26 -16.99 4.11
CA ALA A 105 7.85 -15.74 3.66
C ALA A 105 7.74 -14.63 4.74
N SER A 106 8.87 -14.00 5.01
CA SER A 106 8.97 -12.97 6.05
C SER A 106 8.44 -11.62 5.57
N GLN A 107 8.14 -10.72 6.53
CA GLN A 107 7.82 -9.31 6.20
C GLN A 107 8.96 -8.64 5.44
N GLN A 108 10.21 -8.98 5.77
CA GLN A 108 11.39 -8.43 5.11
C GLN A 108 11.48 -8.86 3.66
N GLU A 109 11.23 -10.13 3.36
CA GLU A 109 11.26 -10.66 1.98
C GLU A 109 10.19 -10.02 1.10
N ILE A 110 9.00 -9.78 1.66
CA ILE A 110 7.92 -9.09 0.93
C ILE A 110 8.31 -7.65 0.67
N PHE A 111 8.86 -6.98 1.69
CA PHE A 111 9.32 -5.60 1.55
C PHE A 111 10.43 -5.46 0.50
N GLN A 112 11.37 -6.40 0.43
CA GLN A 112 12.43 -6.41 -0.58
C GLN A 112 11.90 -6.45 -2.01
N GLU A 113 10.76 -7.08 -2.26
CA GLU A 113 10.14 -7.09 -3.59
C GLU A 113 9.55 -5.72 -3.94
N ILE A 114 8.92 -5.05 -2.97
CA ILE A 114 8.26 -3.74 -3.17
C ILE A 114 9.19 -2.55 -2.92
N GLN A 115 10.41 -2.75 -2.41
CA GLN A 115 11.30 -1.65 -2.01
C GLN A 115 11.58 -0.68 -3.16
N LEU A 116 11.69 -1.19 -4.39
CA LEU A 116 11.93 -0.37 -5.56
C LEU A 116 10.68 0.44 -5.96
N LEU A 117 9.48 -0.06 -5.70
CA LEU A 117 8.26 0.74 -5.85
C LEU A 117 8.26 1.87 -4.84
N VAL A 118 8.59 1.59 -3.58
CA VAL A 118 8.70 2.62 -2.53
C VAL A 118 9.75 3.66 -2.89
N GLN A 119 10.91 3.27 -3.43
CA GLN A 119 11.94 4.19 -3.89
C GLN A 119 11.43 5.16 -4.97
N SER A 120 10.53 4.72 -5.85
CA SER A 120 9.93 5.59 -6.87
C SER A 120 9.19 6.78 -6.25
N ALA A 121 8.65 6.63 -5.03
CA ALA A 121 8.06 7.73 -4.29
C ALA A 121 9.09 8.83 -3.99
N LEU A 122 10.29 8.47 -3.53
CA LEU A 122 11.35 9.47 -3.28
C LEU A 122 11.85 10.15 -4.56
N ASP A 123 11.77 9.43 -5.68
CA ASP A 123 12.18 9.88 -7.01
C ASP A 123 11.16 10.83 -7.66
N GLY A 124 9.98 10.99 -7.06
CA GLY A 124 8.95 11.95 -7.49
C GLY A 124 7.71 11.32 -8.13
N TYR A 125 7.58 9.99 -8.13
CA TYR A 125 6.43 9.30 -8.70
C TYR A 125 5.42 8.92 -7.62
N PRO A 126 4.10 9.08 -7.81
CA PRO A 126 3.11 8.60 -6.86
C PRO A 126 3.08 7.07 -6.85
N VAL A 127 2.97 6.47 -5.67
CA VAL A 127 2.99 5.01 -5.48
C VAL A 127 1.80 4.57 -4.65
N CYS A 128 1.10 3.54 -5.09
CA CYS A 128 -0.04 2.98 -4.35
C CYS A 128 0.07 1.47 -4.15
N ILE A 129 0.01 1.02 -2.89
CA ILE A 129 0.14 -0.41 -2.55
C ILE A 129 -1.11 -0.86 -1.80
N PHE A 130 -1.72 -1.95 -2.27
CA PHE A 130 -2.93 -2.53 -1.70
C PHE A 130 -2.66 -3.86 -1.01
N ALA A 131 -3.30 -4.07 0.14
CA ALA A 131 -3.49 -5.40 0.71
C ALA A 131 -4.95 -5.81 0.51
N TYR A 132 -5.17 -6.88 -0.25
CA TYR A 132 -6.49 -7.40 -0.59
C TYR A 132 -6.63 -8.86 -0.16
N GLY A 133 -7.86 -9.27 0.20
CA GLY A 133 -8.19 -10.63 0.57
C GLY A 133 -9.31 -10.70 1.62
N GLN A 134 -9.79 -11.91 1.90
CA GLN A 134 -10.84 -12.13 2.90
C GLN A 134 -10.41 -11.76 4.32
N THR A 135 -11.37 -11.58 5.21
CA THR A 135 -11.09 -11.45 6.66
C THR A 135 -10.24 -12.62 7.17
N GLY A 136 -9.23 -12.30 7.99
CA GLY A 136 -8.26 -13.27 8.50
C GLY A 136 -7.16 -13.71 7.53
N SER A 137 -7.06 -13.17 6.30
CA SER A 137 -6.00 -13.54 5.36
C SER A 137 -4.61 -12.93 5.66
N GLY A 138 -4.53 -11.98 6.60
CA GLY A 138 -3.27 -11.33 6.98
C GLY A 138 -3.00 -9.96 6.32
N LYS A 139 -4.03 -9.26 5.82
CA LYS A 139 -3.88 -7.92 5.22
C LYS A 139 -3.28 -6.89 6.19
N THR A 140 -3.91 -6.68 7.34
CA THR A 140 -3.44 -5.78 8.40
C THR A 140 -2.05 -6.19 8.92
N PHE A 141 -1.81 -7.50 9.11
CA PHE A 141 -0.48 -8.00 9.47
C PHE A 141 0.57 -7.62 8.41
N THR A 142 0.22 -7.71 7.12
CA THR A 142 1.13 -7.31 6.03
C THR A 142 1.43 -5.82 6.07
N MET A 143 0.40 -4.98 6.20
CA MET A 143 0.54 -3.52 6.10
C MET A 143 1.12 -2.88 7.37
N GLU A 144 0.55 -3.19 8.52
CA GLU A 144 0.87 -2.54 9.79
C GLU A 144 1.85 -3.40 10.61
N GLY A 145 1.62 -4.72 10.64
CA GLY A 145 2.32 -5.66 11.52
C GLY A 145 1.40 -6.18 12.64
N PRO A 146 1.94 -6.80 13.69
CA PRO A 146 1.16 -7.18 14.86
C PRO A 146 0.74 -5.96 15.69
N ASP A 147 -0.40 -6.08 16.38
CA ASP A 147 -0.92 -5.13 17.38
C ASP A 147 -1.08 -5.86 18.73
N PRO A 148 -0.35 -5.48 19.80
CA PRO A 148 0.60 -4.37 19.87
C PRO A 148 1.86 -4.60 19.01
N PRO A 149 2.59 -3.52 18.64
CA PRO A 149 3.82 -3.63 17.86
C PRO A 149 4.81 -4.63 18.47
N GLY A 150 5.19 -5.62 17.68
CA GLY A 150 6.14 -6.67 18.06
C GLY A 150 7.59 -6.29 17.76
N ALA A 151 8.45 -7.30 17.66
CA ALA A 151 9.85 -7.14 17.31
C ALA A 151 10.03 -6.46 15.92
N PRO A 152 11.15 -5.75 15.66
CA PRO A 152 11.39 -5.05 14.38
C PRO A 152 11.22 -5.91 13.13
N GLU A 153 11.47 -7.21 13.21
CA GLU A 153 11.32 -8.21 12.15
C GLU A 153 9.86 -8.47 11.78
N SER A 154 8.93 -8.20 12.70
CA SER A 154 7.49 -8.38 12.50
C SER A 154 6.78 -7.14 11.93
N ARG A 155 7.46 -5.98 11.91
CA ARG A 155 6.94 -4.72 11.35
C ARG A 155 6.42 -4.91 9.92
N GLY A 156 5.26 -4.32 9.63
CA GLY A 156 4.60 -4.39 8.31
C GLY A 156 5.24 -3.51 7.24
N MET A 157 4.55 -3.37 6.11
CA MET A 157 5.01 -2.59 4.97
C MET A 157 5.08 -1.09 5.26
N ILE A 158 4.12 -0.52 6.01
CA ILE A 158 4.10 0.91 6.35
C ILE A 158 5.38 1.37 7.07
N PRO A 159 5.73 0.81 8.25
CA PRO A 159 6.94 1.23 8.96
C PRO A 159 8.23 0.96 8.16
N ARG A 160 8.30 -0.17 7.43
CA ARG A 160 9.45 -0.49 6.57
C ARG A 160 9.62 0.49 5.41
N ALA A 161 8.53 0.84 4.74
CA ALA A 161 8.55 1.78 3.62
C ALA A 161 8.99 3.17 4.07
N VAL A 162 8.43 3.65 5.17
CA VAL A 162 8.82 4.95 5.74
C VAL A 162 10.29 4.95 6.15
N ARG A 163 10.76 3.92 6.86
CA ARG A 163 12.17 3.78 7.23
C ARG A 163 13.08 3.83 5.99
N HIS A 164 12.72 3.10 4.94
CA HIS A 164 13.47 3.08 3.68
C HIS A 164 13.57 4.48 3.05
N LEU A 165 12.44 5.22 3.01
CA LEU A 165 12.41 6.58 2.50
C LEU A 165 13.25 7.55 3.33
N PHE A 166 13.24 7.45 4.66
CA PHE A 166 14.08 8.28 5.52
C PHE A 166 15.57 8.01 5.33
N LEU A 167 15.96 6.75 5.17
CA LEU A 167 17.34 6.38 4.86
C LEU A 167 17.75 6.95 3.49
N GLY A 168 16.93 6.76 2.45
CA GLY A 168 17.18 7.32 1.13
C GLY A 168 17.26 8.85 1.13
N ALA A 169 16.42 9.53 1.90
CA ALA A 169 16.47 10.98 2.05
C ALA A 169 17.76 11.46 2.72
N ARG A 170 18.26 10.72 3.74
CA ARG A 170 19.55 11.03 4.39
C ARG A 170 20.72 10.85 3.42
N ASP A 171 20.70 9.81 2.60
CA ASP A 171 21.73 9.59 1.58
C ASP A 171 21.72 10.70 0.51
N LEU A 172 20.53 11.19 0.15
CA LEU A 172 20.37 12.30 -0.80
C LEU A 172 20.73 13.67 -0.19
N ALA A 173 20.72 13.83 1.13
CA ALA A 173 21.15 15.04 1.81
C ALA A 173 22.62 15.39 1.52
N GLY A 174 23.49 14.37 1.47
CA GLY A 174 24.88 14.53 1.03
C GLY A 174 25.04 14.98 -0.42
N LYS A 175 23.97 14.92 -1.23
CA LYS A 175 23.92 15.34 -2.63
C LYS A 175 23.14 16.66 -2.82
N GLY A 176 22.84 17.38 -1.74
CA GLY A 176 22.17 18.69 -1.78
C GLY A 176 20.64 18.65 -1.76
N TRP A 177 20.02 17.48 -1.60
CA TRP A 177 18.56 17.37 -1.50
C TRP A 177 18.08 17.43 -0.04
N GLN A 178 16.99 18.16 0.20
CA GLN A 178 16.32 18.18 1.49
C GLN A 178 14.89 17.68 1.31
N TYR A 179 14.48 16.73 2.15
CA TYR A 179 13.15 16.13 2.08
C TYR A 179 12.34 16.44 3.34
N ARG A 180 11.05 16.71 3.17
CA ARG A 180 10.06 16.82 4.23
C ARG A 180 8.97 15.79 4.02
N PHE A 181 8.54 15.18 5.12
CA PHE A 181 7.53 14.13 5.12
C PHE A 181 6.36 14.52 6.02
N SER A 182 5.15 14.21 5.57
CA SER A 182 3.94 14.38 6.38
C SER A 182 3.03 13.18 6.19
N ALA A 183 2.63 12.56 7.29
CA ALA A 183 1.79 11.37 7.29
C ALA A 183 0.34 11.73 7.62
N SER A 184 -0.58 11.00 7.01
CA SER A 184 -2.00 10.99 7.37
C SER A 184 -2.52 9.55 7.42
N PHE A 185 -3.56 9.32 8.22
CA PHE A 185 -4.21 8.03 8.29
C PHE A 185 -5.73 8.19 8.32
N LEU A 186 -6.38 7.67 7.29
CA LEU A 186 -7.80 7.78 7.06
C LEU A 186 -8.46 6.40 7.03
N GLU A 187 -9.69 6.33 7.52
CA GLU A 187 -10.58 5.19 7.38
C GLU A 187 -11.76 5.53 6.45
N ILE A 188 -12.08 4.63 5.53
CA ILE A 188 -13.32 4.66 4.74
C ILE A 188 -14.23 3.55 5.27
N TYR A 189 -15.34 3.96 5.89
CA TYR A 189 -16.30 3.04 6.49
C TYR A 189 -17.73 3.44 6.11
N ASN A 190 -18.47 2.53 5.47
CA ASN A 190 -19.84 2.78 5.00
C ASN A 190 -19.95 4.08 4.17
N ASP A 191 -19.05 4.24 3.21
CA ASP A 191 -18.91 5.42 2.35
C ASP A 191 -18.74 6.76 3.11
N ALA A 192 -18.26 6.72 4.35
CA ALA A 192 -17.87 7.90 5.12
C ALA A 192 -16.36 7.91 5.37
N LEU A 193 -15.76 9.08 5.23
CA LEU A 193 -14.35 9.34 5.53
C LEU A 193 -14.21 9.66 7.02
N ARG A 194 -13.19 9.08 7.67
CA ARG A 194 -12.87 9.35 9.07
C ARG A 194 -11.37 9.53 9.23
N ASP A 195 -10.98 10.55 9.98
CA ASP A 195 -9.58 10.80 10.33
C ASP A 195 -9.21 9.97 11.56
N LEU A 196 -8.18 9.13 11.43
CA LEU A 196 -7.70 8.26 12.50
C LEU A 196 -6.60 8.92 13.35
N LEU A 197 -6.14 10.10 12.97
CA LEU A 197 -5.07 10.85 13.63
C LEU A 197 -5.57 12.08 14.39
N LEU A 198 -6.88 12.24 14.60
CA LEU A 198 -7.43 13.31 15.46
C LEU A 198 -6.94 13.17 16.90
N ALA A 199 -6.74 14.29 17.61
CA ALA A 199 -6.33 14.24 19.02
C ALA A 199 -7.47 13.78 19.91
N LYS A 200 -7.11 13.19 21.06
CA LYS A 200 -8.10 12.69 22.00
C LYS A 200 -8.94 13.86 22.49
N GLY A 201 -10.24 13.80 22.23
CA GLY A 201 -11.20 14.87 22.59
C GLY A 201 -11.47 15.90 21.50
N GLU A 202 -10.73 15.88 20.39
CA GLU A 202 -11.07 16.68 19.22
C GLU A 202 -12.27 16.07 18.48
N ARG A 203 -13.21 16.93 18.10
CA ARG A 203 -14.25 16.57 17.14
C ARG A 203 -13.74 16.91 15.75
N GLY A 204 -13.55 15.89 14.93
CA GLY A 204 -13.21 16.08 13.52
C GLY A 204 -14.32 16.83 12.78
N SER A 205 -13.92 17.61 11.78
CA SER A 205 -14.83 18.16 10.78
C SER A 205 -15.33 17.07 9.84
N GLU A 206 -16.40 17.35 9.10
CA GLU A 206 -16.80 16.51 7.98
C GLU A 206 -15.68 16.47 6.93
N LEU A 207 -15.36 15.26 6.46
CA LEU A 207 -14.32 14.99 5.49
C LEU A 207 -14.96 14.66 4.14
N GLU A 208 -14.57 15.42 3.12
CA GLU A 208 -15.03 15.23 1.74
C GLU A 208 -13.84 15.28 0.78
N ILE A 209 -13.94 14.58 -0.34
CA ILE A 209 -12.91 14.60 -1.39
C ILE A 209 -13.22 15.78 -2.32
N ARG A 210 -12.26 16.70 -2.46
CA ARG A 210 -12.39 17.92 -3.26
C ARG A 210 -11.21 18.10 -4.21
N ARG A 211 -11.42 18.79 -5.33
CA ARG A 211 -10.34 19.24 -6.20
C ARG A 211 -9.49 20.28 -5.48
N LEU A 212 -8.17 20.22 -5.67
CA LEU A 212 -7.21 21.16 -5.07
C LEU A 212 -7.43 22.59 -5.60
N ALA A 213 -7.74 22.71 -6.89
CA ALA A 213 -8.12 23.96 -7.55
C ALA A 213 -9.24 23.69 -8.57
N PRO A 214 -10.04 24.70 -8.96
CA PRO A 214 -11.16 24.53 -9.91
C PRO A 214 -10.73 23.83 -11.22
N ASP A 215 -9.55 24.19 -11.72
CA ASP A 215 -9.00 23.70 -12.99
C ASP A 215 -8.00 22.53 -12.82
N SER A 216 -7.83 22.03 -11.58
CA SER A 216 -6.95 20.90 -11.31
C SER A 216 -7.74 19.60 -11.16
N ASP A 217 -7.22 18.53 -11.77
CA ASP A 217 -7.71 17.16 -11.54
C ASP A 217 -7.09 16.51 -10.30
N GLU A 218 -6.20 17.22 -9.59
CA GLU A 218 -5.63 16.77 -8.32
C GLU A 218 -6.67 16.85 -7.21
N LEU A 219 -6.87 15.73 -6.51
CA LEU A 219 -7.81 15.62 -5.39
C LEU A 219 -7.11 15.75 -4.03
N HIS A 220 -7.85 16.25 -3.05
CA HIS A 220 -7.44 16.27 -1.65
C HIS A 220 -8.64 16.13 -0.73
N VAL A 221 -8.38 15.87 0.55
CA VAL A 221 -9.41 15.85 1.60
C VAL A 221 -9.11 17.06 2.52
N PRO A 222 -9.87 18.17 2.40
CA PRO A 222 -9.73 19.28 3.33
C PRO A 222 -9.99 18.81 4.76
N ASN A 223 -9.36 19.48 5.74
CA ASN A 223 -9.47 19.18 7.17
C ASN A 223 -8.91 17.81 7.61
N LEU A 224 -8.34 17.02 6.70
CA LEU A 224 -7.61 15.81 7.06
C LEU A 224 -6.33 16.18 7.83
N THR A 225 -6.10 15.54 8.96
CA THR A 225 -4.90 15.77 9.77
C THR A 225 -3.66 15.24 9.06
N TRP A 226 -2.65 16.11 8.93
CA TRP A 226 -1.31 15.78 8.43
C TRP A 226 -0.29 16.04 9.54
N VAL A 227 0.44 14.99 9.92
CA VAL A 227 1.45 15.05 10.98
C VAL A 227 2.84 15.00 10.35
N PRO A 228 3.71 15.99 10.57
CA PRO A 228 5.11 15.91 10.16
C PRO A 228 5.79 14.70 10.81
N VAL A 229 6.59 13.96 10.05
CA VAL A 229 7.30 12.76 10.53
C VAL A 229 8.74 12.75 10.04
N GLU A 230 9.66 12.32 10.89
CA GLU A 230 11.12 12.30 10.66
C GLU A 230 11.76 10.96 11.08
N THR A 231 11.06 10.16 11.89
CA THR A 231 11.56 8.86 12.39
C THR A 231 10.54 7.74 12.25
N GLU A 232 11.04 6.50 12.17
CA GLU A 232 10.20 5.30 12.07
C GLU A 232 9.30 5.16 13.32
N GLU A 233 9.83 5.55 14.48
CA GLU A 233 9.16 5.54 15.78
C GLU A 233 7.91 6.44 15.79
N GLN A 234 8.00 7.65 15.22
CA GLN A 234 6.83 8.54 15.10
C GLN A 234 5.72 7.91 14.26
N VAL A 235 6.06 7.17 13.19
CA VAL A 235 5.06 6.47 12.39
C VAL A 235 4.44 5.30 13.15
N LEU A 236 5.23 4.56 13.94
CA LEU A 236 4.69 3.52 14.81
C LEU A 236 3.72 4.10 15.85
N GLU A 237 4.01 5.26 16.42
CA GLU A 237 3.08 5.97 17.31
C GLU A 237 1.77 6.37 16.61
N LEU A 238 1.84 6.83 15.35
CA LEU A 238 0.65 7.11 14.54
C LEU A 238 -0.18 5.86 14.26
N LEU A 239 0.46 4.70 14.01
CA LEU A 239 -0.23 3.42 13.84
C LEU A 239 -0.95 2.99 15.12
N VAL A 240 -0.29 3.10 16.28
CA VAL A 240 -0.89 2.79 17.59
C VAL A 240 -2.08 3.72 17.87
N ARG A 241 -1.92 5.02 17.61
CA ARG A 241 -3.01 6.00 17.74
C ARG A 241 -4.19 5.65 16.85
N ALA A 242 -3.96 5.36 15.58
CA ALA A 242 -5.00 4.98 14.64
C ALA A 242 -5.72 3.68 15.06
N GLY A 243 -4.97 2.68 15.53
CA GLY A 243 -5.53 1.45 16.10
C GLY A 243 -6.43 1.70 17.31
N SER A 244 -6.04 2.62 18.20
CA SER A 244 -6.86 3.03 19.34
C SER A 244 -8.15 3.74 18.91
N GLN A 245 -8.08 4.62 17.91
CA GLN A 245 -9.24 5.34 17.37
C GLN A 245 -10.24 4.39 16.69
N ARG A 246 -9.73 3.39 15.97
CA ARG A 246 -10.56 2.30 15.43
C ARG A 246 -11.24 1.50 16.54
N SER A 247 -10.54 1.30 17.67
CA SER A 247 -11.01 0.51 18.81
C SER A 247 -12.09 1.19 19.63
N VAL A 248 -12.00 2.51 19.87
CA VAL A 248 -13.04 3.28 20.60
C VAL A 248 -14.38 3.26 19.86
N ALA A 249 -14.36 3.18 18.53
CA ALA A 249 -15.57 3.02 17.73
C ALA A 249 -16.16 1.59 17.73
N ARG A 250 -15.50 0.61 18.39
CA ARG A 250 -16.00 -0.76 18.54
C ARG A 250 -16.96 -0.83 19.72
N THR A 251 -18.24 -0.57 19.47
CA THR A 251 -19.29 -1.00 20.40
C THR A 251 -19.40 -2.53 20.39
N GLY A 252 -18.69 -3.22 21.30
CA GLY A 252 -18.91 -4.59 21.82
C GLY A 252 -19.07 -5.81 20.89
N LEU A 253 -19.37 -5.66 19.58
CA LEU A 253 -19.89 -6.71 18.70
C LEU A 253 -19.32 -6.65 17.27
N ASN A 254 -18.44 -5.69 16.96
CA ASN A 254 -17.94 -5.45 15.60
C ASN A 254 -16.41 -5.53 15.53
N GLU A 255 -15.92 -6.53 14.79
CA GLU A 255 -14.52 -6.65 14.39
C GLU A 255 -14.23 -5.66 13.25
N ARG A 256 -14.13 -4.38 13.61
CA ARG A 256 -14.23 -3.23 12.68
C ARG A 256 -13.12 -3.18 11.63
N SER A 257 -11.90 -3.63 11.94
CA SER A 257 -10.77 -3.63 10.99
C SER A 257 -11.00 -4.48 9.75
N SER A 258 -11.88 -5.48 9.82
CA SER A 258 -12.25 -6.28 8.66
C SER A 258 -13.25 -5.60 7.72
N ARG A 259 -13.84 -4.48 8.13
CA ARG A 259 -15.03 -3.89 7.49
C ARG A 259 -14.87 -2.44 7.06
N SER A 260 -13.69 -1.89 7.24
CA SER A 260 -13.32 -0.57 6.73
C SER A 260 -12.04 -0.66 5.92
N HIS A 261 -11.90 0.23 4.95
CA HIS A 261 -10.63 0.40 4.24
C HIS A 261 -9.79 1.40 5.03
N SER A 262 -8.55 1.06 5.29
CA SER A 262 -7.59 1.94 5.97
C SER A 262 -6.56 2.43 4.96
N VAL A 263 -6.36 3.75 4.92
CA VAL A 263 -5.51 4.42 3.93
C VAL A 263 -4.46 5.24 4.66
N PHE A 264 -3.24 4.74 4.70
CA PHE A 264 -2.08 5.49 5.16
C PHE A 264 -1.51 6.28 3.98
N GLN A 265 -1.28 7.57 4.15
CA GLN A 265 -0.72 8.46 3.14
C GLN A 265 0.52 9.15 3.66
N LEU A 266 1.60 9.12 2.90
CA LEU A 266 2.82 9.87 3.16
C LEU A 266 3.04 10.85 2.02
N ARG A 267 2.98 12.15 2.32
CA ARG A 267 3.41 13.21 1.41
C ARG A 267 4.92 13.37 1.51
N ILE A 268 5.57 13.47 0.36
CA ILE A 268 7.02 13.61 0.23
C ILE A 268 7.28 14.88 -0.58
N GLN A 269 8.06 15.79 -0.02
CA GLN A 269 8.47 17.03 -0.68
C GLN A 269 9.99 17.11 -0.66
N GLY A 270 10.62 17.14 -1.83
CA GLY A 270 12.07 17.26 -2.00
C GLY A 270 12.45 18.59 -2.64
N GLU A 271 13.53 19.20 -2.15
CA GLU A 271 14.09 20.45 -2.67
C GLU A 271 15.61 20.37 -2.78
N HIS A 272 16.17 20.88 -3.87
CA HIS A 272 17.60 21.05 -4.07
C HIS A 272 17.92 22.52 -4.31
N ALA A 273 18.11 23.28 -3.23
CA ALA A 273 18.21 24.74 -3.25
C ALA A 273 19.30 25.28 -4.21
N ALA A 274 20.48 24.66 -4.25
CA ALA A 274 21.59 25.12 -5.09
C ALA A 274 21.33 24.98 -6.61
N ARG A 275 20.30 24.21 -7.00
CA ARG A 275 19.92 23.96 -8.40
C ARG A 275 18.48 24.37 -8.70
N ASP A 276 17.78 24.96 -7.73
CA ASP A 276 16.36 25.32 -7.81
C ASP A 276 15.45 24.18 -8.31
N LEU A 277 15.74 22.95 -7.88
CA LEU A 277 14.91 21.78 -8.22
C LEU A 277 13.96 21.47 -7.08
N ARG A 278 12.71 21.12 -7.43
CA ARG A 278 11.69 20.67 -6.50
C ARG A 278 11.02 19.40 -7.02
N CYS A 279 10.73 18.46 -6.15
CA CYS A 279 9.88 17.33 -6.46
C CYS A 279 8.85 17.12 -5.34
N ALA A 280 7.66 16.64 -5.72
CA ALA A 280 6.62 16.30 -4.77
C ALA A 280 5.97 14.99 -5.23
N SER A 281 5.65 14.12 -4.28
CA SER A 281 5.02 12.84 -4.55
C SER A 281 4.27 12.35 -3.31
N SER A 282 3.61 11.20 -3.46
CA SER A 282 2.95 10.53 -2.37
C SER A 282 3.16 9.02 -2.41
N LEU A 283 3.26 8.43 -1.22
CA LEU A 283 3.17 6.99 -1.02
C LEU A 283 1.86 6.70 -0.29
N THR A 284 1.00 5.89 -0.90
CA THR A 284 -0.28 5.47 -0.32
C THR A 284 -0.26 3.96 -0.07
N LEU A 285 -0.48 3.55 1.18
CA LEU A 285 -0.58 2.14 1.57
C LEU A 285 -1.99 1.86 2.08
N VAL A 286 -2.68 0.93 1.45
CA VAL A 286 -4.11 0.67 1.66
C VAL A 286 -4.33 -0.74 2.21
N ASP A 287 -4.83 -0.85 3.44
CA ASP A 287 -5.39 -2.09 3.99
C ASP A 287 -6.88 -2.13 3.66
N LEU A 288 -7.27 -2.94 2.67
CA LEU A 288 -8.67 -3.01 2.24
C LEU A 288 -9.50 -3.83 3.23
N ALA A 289 -10.80 -3.57 3.25
CA ALA A 289 -11.76 -4.41 3.96
C ALA A 289 -11.78 -5.85 3.38
N GLY A 290 -12.32 -6.79 4.17
CA GLY A 290 -12.49 -8.18 3.79
C GLY A 290 -13.36 -8.36 2.55
N SER A 291 -12.92 -9.20 1.61
CA SER A 291 -13.60 -9.48 0.35
C SER A 291 -14.63 -10.62 0.42
N GLU A 292 -15.14 -10.96 1.60
CA GLU A 292 -16.12 -12.03 1.78
C GLU A 292 -17.45 -11.78 1.03
N ARG A 293 -18.01 -12.87 0.50
CA ARG A 293 -19.30 -12.83 -0.23
C ARG A 293 -20.48 -12.67 0.74
N LEU A 294 -21.44 -11.83 0.34
CA LEU A 294 -22.71 -11.57 1.05
C LEU A 294 -23.46 -12.85 1.43
N GLU A 295 -23.53 -13.82 0.53
CA GLU A 295 -24.28 -15.08 0.75
C GLU A 295 -23.73 -15.92 1.91
N LYS A 296 -22.44 -15.78 2.22
CA LYS A 296 -21.77 -16.49 3.32
C LYS A 296 -21.75 -15.70 4.62
N SER A 297 -22.14 -14.43 4.63
CA SER A 297 -22.00 -13.57 5.80
C SER A 297 -23.19 -13.64 6.77
N GLY A 298 -24.37 -14.08 6.32
CA GLY A 298 -25.59 -14.14 7.15
C GLY A 298 -26.03 -12.78 7.70
N SER A 299 -25.58 -11.68 7.09
CA SER A 299 -25.77 -10.31 7.59
C SER A 299 -27.22 -9.84 7.44
N VAL A 300 -27.81 -9.32 8.52
CA VAL A 300 -29.14 -8.67 8.53
C VAL A 300 -29.06 -7.19 8.94
N GLY A 301 -30.01 -6.37 8.47
CA GLY A 301 -30.14 -4.96 8.86
C GLY A 301 -28.92 -4.11 8.51
N ASN A 302 -28.38 -3.37 9.50
CA ASN A 302 -27.23 -2.48 9.30
C ASN A 302 -25.96 -3.23 8.82
N ARG A 303 -25.78 -4.49 9.21
CA ARG A 303 -24.64 -5.32 8.75
C ARG A 303 -24.75 -5.65 7.26
N LEU A 304 -25.96 -5.76 6.72
CA LEU A 304 -26.15 -6.00 5.28
C LEU A 304 -25.69 -4.79 4.45
N ARG A 305 -26.08 -3.57 4.87
CA ARG A 305 -25.65 -2.32 4.21
C ARG A 305 -24.13 -2.15 4.25
N GLU A 306 -23.52 -2.47 5.39
CA GLU A 306 -22.07 -2.47 5.56
C GLU A 306 -21.39 -3.43 4.56
N THR A 307 -21.82 -4.69 4.49
CA THR A 307 -21.28 -5.68 3.54
C THR A 307 -21.51 -5.28 2.08
N GLN A 308 -22.65 -4.64 1.76
CA GLN A 308 -22.92 -4.09 0.42
C GLN A 308 -21.95 -2.95 0.07
N SER A 309 -21.69 -2.02 1.00
CA SER A 309 -20.75 -0.91 0.80
C SER A 309 -19.32 -1.40 0.57
N ILE A 310 -18.88 -2.39 1.34
CA ILE A 310 -17.56 -3.03 1.17
C ILE A 310 -17.45 -3.66 -0.22
N ASN A 311 -18.41 -4.51 -0.60
CA ASN A 311 -18.34 -5.20 -1.89
C ASN A 311 -18.50 -4.24 -3.08
N SER A 312 -19.28 -3.18 -2.94
CA SER A 312 -19.42 -2.13 -3.95
C SER A 312 -18.08 -1.41 -4.19
N SER A 313 -17.43 -0.95 -3.11
CA SER A 313 -16.13 -0.26 -3.22
C SER A 313 -15.02 -1.16 -3.76
N LEU A 314 -14.97 -2.44 -3.37
CA LEU A 314 -14.01 -3.41 -3.92
C LEU A 314 -14.29 -3.73 -5.40
N SER A 315 -15.56 -3.83 -5.80
CA SER A 315 -15.94 -4.04 -7.19
C SER A 315 -15.59 -2.83 -8.06
N ALA A 316 -15.84 -1.62 -7.57
CA ALA A 316 -15.44 -0.38 -8.23
C ALA A 316 -13.92 -0.31 -8.41
N LEU A 317 -13.13 -0.71 -7.40
CA LEU A 317 -11.67 -0.79 -7.51
C LEU A 317 -11.23 -1.78 -8.60
N GLY A 318 -11.86 -2.96 -8.67
CA GLY A 318 -11.60 -3.94 -9.72
C GLY A 318 -11.88 -3.39 -11.13
N LEU A 319 -12.99 -2.65 -11.30
CA LEU A 319 -13.32 -2.00 -12.57
C LEU A 319 -12.30 -0.93 -12.96
N VAL A 320 -11.86 -0.11 -12.01
CA VAL A 320 -10.83 0.92 -12.25
C VAL A 320 -9.50 0.29 -12.66
N ILE A 321 -9.03 -0.74 -11.95
CA ILE A 321 -7.79 -1.45 -12.29
C ILE A 321 -7.90 -2.09 -13.67
N SER A 322 -9.02 -2.76 -13.98
CA SER A 322 -9.26 -3.36 -15.29
C SER A 322 -9.22 -2.30 -16.41
N ALA A 323 -9.92 -1.19 -16.23
CA ALA A 323 -9.96 -0.10 -17.21
C ALA A 323 -8.56 0.50 -17.44
N LEU A 324 -7.76 0.64 -16.38
CA LEU A 324 -6.37 1.10 -16.47
C LEU A 324 -5.47 0.12 -17.23
N CYS A 325 -5.55 -1.18 -16.92
CA CYS A 325 -4.82 -2.23 -17.62
C CYS A 325 -5.18 -2.27 -19.12
N ASN A 326 -6.47 -2.08 -19.43
CA ASN A 326 -6.99 -2.05 -20.80
C ASN A 326 -6.76 -0.72 -21.53
N LYS A 327 -6.19 0.29 -20.85
CA LYS A 327 -6.00 1.66 -21.38
C LYS A 327 -7.29 2.26 -21.93
N GLU A 328 -8.39 2.04 -21.21
CA GLU A 328 -9.69 2.60 -21.58
C GLU A 328 -9.69 4.14 -21.48
N PRO A 329 -10.40 4.83 -22.38
CA PRO A 329 -10.41 6.30 -22.40
C PRO A 329 -11.10 6.92 -21.17
N HIS A 330 -12.04 6.19 -20.57
CA HIS A 330 -12.77 6.63 -19.40
C HIS A 330 -12.56 5.66 -18.24
N ILE A 331 -11.99 6.16 -17.14
CA ILE A 331 -11.75 5.39 -15.93
C ILE A 331 -12.79 5.78 -14.86
N PRO A 332 -13.59 4.84 -14.32
CA PRO A 332 -14.73 5.16 -13.47
C PRO A 332 -14.34 5.41 -11.99
N TYR A 333 -13.40 6.33 -11.74
CA TYR A 333 -12.92 6.63 -10.38
C TYR A 333 -14.03 7.07 -9.41
N ARG A 334 -15.09 7.71 -9.93
CA ARG A 334 -16.20 8.25 -9.13
C ARG A 334 -17.19 7.19 -8.62
N ASN A 335 -17.05 5.93 -9.01
CA ASN A 335 -17.97 4.86 -8.61
C ASN A 335 -17.91 4.52 -7.11
N SER A 336 -16.84 4.92 -6.41
CA SER A 336 -16.75 4.81 -4.96
C SER A 336 -15.84 5.90 -4.38
N LYS A 337 -16.00 6.25 -3.09
CA LYS A 337 -15.05 7.16 -2.42
C LYS A 337 -13.63 6.61 -2.35
N LEU A 338 -13.47 5.28 -2.27
CA LEU A 338 -12.16 4.64 -2.29
C LEU A 338 -11.43 4.92 -3.61
N THR A 339 -12.05 4.59 -4.74
CA THR A 339 -11.46 4.82 -6.07
C THR A 339 -11.29 6.30 -6.38
N PHE A 340 -12.19 7.15 -5.88
CA PHE A 340 -12.09 8.59 -6.08
C PHE A 340 -10.92 9.19 -5.27
N LEU A 341 -10.74 8.76 -4.01
CA LEU A 341 -9.60 9.17 -3.19
C LEU A 341 -8.26 8.78 -3.83
N LEU A 342 -8.21 7.58 -4.41
CA LEU A 342 -7.00 6.99 -4.96
C LEU A 342 -6.71 7.40 -6.41
N GLN A 343 -7.55 8.24 -7.02
CA GLN A 343 -7.37 8.68 -8.41
C GLN A 343 -5.97 9.25 -8.66
N ASN A 344 -5.46 10.08 -7.74
CA ASN A 344 -4.14 10.72 -7.85
C ASN A 344 -2.98 9.70 -7.86
N CYS A 345 -3.18 8.49 -7.34
CA CYS A 345 -2.14 7.47 -7.21
C CYS A 345 -2.43 6.19 -8.01
N LEU A 346 -3.45 6.19 -8.88
CA LEU A 346 -3.79 5.09 -9.77
C LEU A 346 -3.62 5.45 -11.25
N GLY A 347 -3.69 6.73 -11.61
CA GLY A 347 -3.58 7.21 -12.99
C GLY A 347 -2.19 7.70 -13.38
N GLY A 348 -1.98 7.89 -14.70
CA GLY A 348 -0.78 8.54 -15.23
C GLY A 348 0.50 7.73 -15.03
N HIS A 349 1.53 8.38 -14.49
CA HIS A 349 2.85 7.78 -14.21
C HIS A 349 2.94 7.11 -12.83
N ALA A 350 1.80 6.93 -12.16
CA ALA A 350 1.75 6.23 -10.88
C ALA A 350 2.23 4.78 -11.00
N LYS A 351 2.81 4.27 -9.90
CA LYS A 351 3.33 2.90 -9.79
C LYS A 351 2.58 2.07 -8.76
#